data_AF-A0A921Z8X3-F1
#
_entry.id   AF-A0A921Z8X3-F1
#
_cell.length_a   1.000
_cell.length_b   1.000
_cell.length_c   1.000
_cell.angle_alpha   90.00
_cell.angle_beta   90.00
_cell.angle_gamma   90.00
#
_symmetry.space_group_name_H-M   'P 1'
#
loop_
_entity.id
_entity.type
_entity.pdbx_description
1 polymer ?
#
loop_
_entity_poly.entity_id
_entity_poly.type
_entity_poly.pdbx_seq_one_letter_code
_entity_poly.pdbx_strand_id
1 'polypeptide(L)'
;MLLNIFYVKVQASHYICHPCWQRADRAAKQYTRPSTSNSTARGSTQLKCVNCGINVTRMKRHILNDEIILHHIQQRVAPKMVTASDYICDACHLLFHNDNPVSEDYDSVGHRNVCIKCGYSVRGLRHYKVLNENHEHILSVVQNWIYPQEVQSADVICHRCFQKAEADFRTNALLPYNTSAQSEIIILPNYRRAPHTHARCIFPSCNSKSQQLVPDVIRVRLFSDHKYYISPGCRICRFHLESQSWSLLFEADNTQHSFSATQIEDFCELLKQNKNEDFENI
;
A
#
# COMPACT_ATOMS: atom_id res chain seq x y z
N MET A 1 40.36 34.68 -12.86
CA MET A 1 40.69 33.26 -12.59
C MET A 1 39.41 32.45 -12.63
N LEU A 2 39.15 31.76 -13.73
CA LEU A 2 38.01 30.82 -13.84
C LEU A 2 38.44 29.49 -13.22
N LEU A 3 37.78 29.09 -12.13
CA LEU A 3 37.95 27.78 -11.51
C LEU A 3 37.28 26.74 -12.42
N ASN A 4 38.09 25.98 -13.16
CA ASN A 4 37.65 24.78 -13.86
C ASN A 4 37.21 23.72 -12.84
N ILE A 5 35.90 23.59 -12.63
CA ILE A 5 35.32 22.46 -11.91
C ILE A 5 35.34 21.28 -12.88
N PHE A 6 36.34 20.40 -12.74
CA PHE A 6 36.33 19.09 -13.39
C PHE A 6 35.14 18.28 -12.84
N TYR A 7 34.07 18.20 -13.63
CA TYR A 7 33.00 17.23 -13.37
C TYR A 7 33.57 15.83 -13.61
N VAL A 8 33.98 15.18 -12.53
CA VAL A 8 34.29 13.75 -12.55
C VAL A 8 32.98 13.01 -12.82
N LYS A 9 32.83 12.47 -14.03
CA LYS A 9 31.71 11.56 -14.36
C LYS A 9 31.90 10.26 -13.59
N VAL A 10 31.13 10.09 -12.52
CA VAL A 10 31.06 8.83 -11.78
C VAL A 10 30.42 7.78 -12.69
N GLN A 11 31.16 6.72 -13.01
CA GLN A 11 30.65 5.56 -13.74
C GLN A 11 30.23 4.45 -12.77
N ALA A 12 29.33 3.55 -13.20
CA ALA A 12 28.81 2.46 -12.38
C ALA A 12 29.90 1.49 -11.83
N SER A 13 31.09 1.48 -12.42
CA SER A 13 32.25 0.70 -11.99
C SER A 13 33.06 1.33 -10.85
N HIS A 14 32.73 2.55 -10.40
CA HIS A 14 33.47 3.23 -9.34
C HIS A 14 32.93 2.85 -7.96
N TYR A 15 33.82 2.30 -7.13
CA TYR A 15 33.48 1.92 -5.77
C TYR A 15 33.60 3.12 -4.83
N ILE A 16 32.59 3.30 -3.98
CA ILE A 16 32.66 4.22 -2.83
C ILE A 16 32.64 3.41 -1.54
N CYS A 17 33.38 3.85 -0.54
CA CYS A 17 33.36 3.16 0.75
C CYS A 17 31.97 3.26 1.39
N HIS A 18 31.62 2.27 2.22
CA HIS A 18 30.31 2.18 2.86
C HIS A 18 29.90 3.46 3.63
N PRO A 19 30.77 4.14 4.39
CA PRO A 19 30.45 5.42 5.02
C PRO A 19 30.09 6.54 4.03
N CYS A 20 30.79 6.62 2.89
CA CYS A 20 30.51 7.61 1.85
C CYS A 20 29.20 7.32 1.13
N TRP A 21 28.89 6.04 0.90
CA TRP A 21 27.59 5.61 0.37
C TRP A 21 26.44 6.01 1.31
N GLN A 22 26.58 5.77 2.62
CA GLN A 22 25.57 6.17 3.60
C GLN A 22 25.39 7.69 3.69
N ARG A 23 26.44 8.49 3.45
CA ARG A 23 26.35 9.96 3.40
C ARG A 23 25.64 10.41 2.11
N ALA A 24 25.97 9.82 0.96
CA ALA A 24 25.32 10.11 -0.31
C ALA A 24 23.82 9.74 -0.29
N ASP A 25 23.46 8.58 0.26
CA ASP A 25 22.07 8.14 0.42
C ASP A 25 21.25 9.08 1.34
N ARG A 26 21.86 9.59 2.42
CA ARG A 26 21.24 10.60 3.29
C ARG A 26 21.03 11.94 2.58
N ALA A 27 22.01 12.38 1.78
CA ALA A 27 21.92 13.62 1.00
C ALA A 27 20.88 13.49 -0.15
N ALA A 28 20.81 12.34 -0.81
CA ALA A 28 19.81 12.08 -1.85
C ALA A 28 18.37 12.11 -1.30
N LYS A 29 18.16 11.63 -0.07
CA LYS A 29 16.87 11.72 0.65
C LYS A 29 16.45 13.15 1.00
N GLN A 30 17.37 14.12 1.00
CA GLN A 30 17.04 15.54 1.18
C GLN A 30 16.55 16.21 -0.12
N TYR A 31 16.88 15.66 -1.29
CA TYR A 31 16.42 16.19 -2.59
C TYR A 31 15.00 15.75 -2.97
N THR A 32 14.43 14.78 -2.26
CA THR A 32 13.05 14.34 -2.48
C THR A 32 12.37 14.05 -1.14
N ARG A 33 11.72 15.07 -0.57
CA ARG A 33 10.48 14.90 0.22
C ARG A 33 9.79 16.22 0.57
N PRO A 34 8.48 16.35 0.28
CA PRO A 34 7.56 17.04 1.14
C PRO A 34 7.42 16.32 2.50
N SER A 35 7.02 17.09 3.49
CA SER A 35 6.96 16.83 4.92
C SER A 35 6.45 15.46 5.38
N THR A 36 7.04 15.05 6.51
CA THR A 36 6.67 13.90 7.34
C THR A 36 5.32 14.10 8.02
N SER A 37 4.24 13.64 7.39
CA SER A 37 3.02 13.21 8.08
C SER A 37 2.09 12.57 7.04
N ASN A 38 1.67 11.33 7.31
CA ASN A 38 0.85 10.44 6.47
C ASN A 38 1.56 9.83 5.25
N SER A 39 2.23 8.69 5.48
CA SER A 39 2.55 7.74 4.41
C SER A 39 1.61 6.53 4.50
N THR A 40 0.37 6.72 4.08
CA THR A 40 -0.40 5.66 3.41
C THR A 40 -0.15 5.81 1.91
N ALA A 41 0.13 4.69 1.23
CA ALA A 41 0.32 4.54 -0.23
C ALA A 41 1.69 4.91 -0.84
N ARG A 42 2.70 4.09 -0.52
CA ARG A 42 3.54 3.33 -1.49
C ARG A 42 4.32 2.33 -0.67
N GLY A 43 4.17 1.04 -0.98
CA GLY A 43 4.71 -0.04 -0.16
C GLY A 43 6.16 0.21 0.20
N SER A 44 6.44 0.49 1.48
CA SER A 44 7.76 0.21 2.00
C SER A 44 7.87 -1.30 1.96
N THR A 45 8.38 -1.84 0.87
CA THR A 45 8.79 -3.24 0.80
C THR A 45 9.86 -3.40 1.86
N GLN A 46 9.43 -3.81 3.06
CA GLN A 46 10.35 -4.15 4.12
C GLN A 46 11.25 -5.23 3.54
N LEU A 47 12.54 -4.91 3.45
CA LEU A 47 13.52 -5.89 3.02
C LEU A 47 13.49 -7.01 4.04
N LYS A 48 13.29 -8.25 3.59
CA LYS A 48 13.27 -9.44 4.44
C LYS A 48 14.39 -10.38 4.04
N CYS A 49 14.91 -11.12 5.01
CA CYS A 49 15.72 -12.29 4.76
C CYS A 49 14.88 -13.30 3.99
N VAL A 50 15.34 -13.75 2.83
CA VAL A 50 14.60 -14.75 2.05
C VAL A 50 14.56 -16.11 2.72
N ASN A 51 15.57 -16.46 3.53
CA ASN A 51 15.63 -17.75 4.23
C ASN A 51 14.73 -17.80 5.48
N CYS A 52 14.83 -16.80 6.37
CA CYS A 52 14.14 -16.83 7.68
C CYS A 52 13.04 -15.77 7.85
N GLY A 53 12.74 -14.99 6.81
CA GLY A 53 11.67 -13.98 6.82
C GLY A 53 11.92 -12.73 7.68
N ILE A 54 13.00 -12.66 8.46
CA ILE A 54 13.27 -11.54 9.37
C ILE A 54 13.45 -10.24 8.57
N ASN A 55 12.96 -9.13 9.08
CA ASN A 55 13.14 -7.82 8.49
C ASN A 55 14.62 -7.42 8.54
N VAL A 56 15.26 -7.27 7.37
CA VAL A 56 16.67 -6.92 7.21
C VAL A 56 16.93 -5.43 6.94
N THR A 57 15.92 -4.58 7.13
CA THR A 57 16.04 -3.14 6.82
C THR A 57 17.08 -2.44 7.70
N ARG A 58 17.21 -2.86 8.97
CA ARG A 58 18.08 -2.23 9.99
C ARG A 58 19.17 -3.16 10.54
N MET A 59 19.44 -4.28 9.88
CA MET A 59 20.47 -5.24 10.30
C MET A 59 21.43 -5.52 9.15
N LYS A 60 22.58 -6.10 9.51
CA LYS A 60 23.55 -6.59 8.53
C LYS A 60 22.91 -7.66 7.66
N ARG A 61 23.08 -7.52 6.35
CA ARG A 61 22.50 -8.37 5.31
C ARG A 61 23.54 -8.64 4.25
N HIS A 62 23.40 -9.79 3.62
CA HIS A 62 24.27 -10.25 2.54
C HIS A 62 23.44 -10.47 1.30
N ILE A 63 23.98 -10.07 0.16
CA ILE A 63 23.38 -10.35 -1.14
C ILE A 63 23.61 -11.85 -1.42
N LEU A 64 22.63 -12.50 -2.03
CA LEU A 64 22.68 -13.93 -2.33
C LEU A 64 23.47 -14.21 -3.61
N ASN A 65 24.77 -13.92 -3.61
CA ASN A 65 25.65 -14.07 -4.78
C ASN A 65 26.33 -15.45 -4.89
N ASP A 66 26.31 -16.24 -3.82
CA ASP A 66 26.81 -17.62 -3.81
C ASP A 66 25.77 -18.58 -4.41
N GLU A 67 26.13 -19.28 -5.49
CA GLU A 67 25.24 -20.18 -6.22
C GLU A 67 24.78 -21.39 -5.39
N ILE A 68 25.63 -21.89 -4.49
CA ILE A 68 25.32 -23.04 -3.62
C ILE A 68 24.27 -22.61 -2.60
N ILE A 69 24.49 -21.47 -1.94
CA ILE A 69 23.55 -20.92 -0.95
C ILE A 69 22.22 -20.55 -1.64
N LEU A 70 22.28 -19.97 -2.85
CA LEU A 70 21.09 -19.65 -3.63
C LEU A 70 20.27 -20.90 -3.93
N HIS A 71 20.90 -21.98 -4.39
CA HIS A 71 20.23 -23.23 -4.71
C HIS A 71 19.54 -23.86 -3.48
N HIS A 72 20.24 -23.92 -2.34
CA HIS A 72 19.66 -24.42 -1.10
C HIS A 72 18.44 -23.60 -0.64
N ILE A 73 18.52 -22.27 -0.73
CA ILE A 73 17.39 -21.42 -0.36
C ILE A 73 16.22 -21.60 -1.33
N GLN A 74 16.46 -21.67 -2.63
CA GLN A 74 15.42 -21.86 -3.64
C GLN A 74 14.63 -23.15 -3.43
N GLN A 75 15.31 -24.25 -3.14
CA GLN A 75 14.66 -25.52 -2.80
C GLN A 75 13.76 -25.38 -1.58
N ARG A 76 14.23 -24.64 -0.57
CA ARG A 76 13.55 -24.50 0.71
C ARG A 76 12.33 -23.59 0.66
N VAL A 77 12.40 -22.48 -0.09
CA VAL A 77 11.34 -21.46 -0.10
C VAL A 77 10.40 -21.56 -1.29
N ALA A 78 10.52 -22.62 -2.10
CA ALA A 78 9.58 -22.93 -3.17
C ALA A 78 8.12 -22.88 -2.66
N PRO A 79 7.17 -22.31 -3.42
CA PRO A 79 7.29 -21.89 -4.82
C PRO A 79 7.76 -20.43 -5.02
N LYS A 80 8.22 -19.75 -3.96
CA LYS A 80 8.67 -18.35 -4.06
C LYS A 80 9.95 -18.24 -4.90
N MET A 81 9.91 -17.40 -5.94
CA MET A 81 11.10 -17.10 -6.74
C MET A 81 12.11 -16.30 -5.91
N VAL A 82 13.33 -16.83 -5.79
CA VAL A 82 14.48 -16.16 -5.18
C VAL A 82 15.58 -15.99 -6.23
N THR A 83 16.18 -14.81 -6.25
CA THR A 83 17.20 -14.37 -7.21
C THR A 83 18.49 -13.99 -6.51
N ALA A 84 19.58 -13.84 -7.27
CA ALA A 84 20.85 -13.37 -6.73
C ALA A 84 20.81 -11.93 -6.18
N SER A 85 19.74 -11.17 -6.46
CA SER A 85 19.53 -9.81 -5.93
C SER A 85 18.86 -9.78 -4.55
N ASP A 86 18.42 -10.95 -4.06
CA ASP A 86 17.77 -11.08 -2.76
C ASP A 86 18.77 -11.05 -1.60
N TYR A 87 18.24 -10.85 -0.39
CA TYR A 87 19.03 -10.68 0.82
C TYR A 87 18.81 -11.81 1.81
N ILE A 88 19.90 -12.24 2.45
CA ILE A 88 19.86 -13.01 3.68
C ILE A 88 20.40 -12.19 4.85
N CYS A 89 19.87 -12.45 6.05
CA CYS A 89 20.41 -11.85 7.27
C CYS A 89 21.76 -12.47 7.64
N ASP A 90 22.56 -11.76 8.44
CA ASP A 90 23.87 -12.23 8.90
C ASP A 90 23.81 -13.59 9.61
N ALA A 91 22.80 -13.85 10.43
CA ALA A 91 22.62 -15.14 11.09
C ALA A 91 22.40 -16.29 10.10
N CYS A 92 21.63 -16.07 9.03
CA CYS A 92 21.47 -17.09 7.98
C CYS A 92 22.76 -17.28 7.18
N HIS A 93 23.48 -16.21 6.88
CA HIS A 93 24.76 -16.29 6.19
C HIS A 93 25.78 -17.11 6.98
N LEU A 94 25.87 -16.90 8.29
CA LEU A 94 26.76 -17.67 9.18
C LEU A 94 26.39 -19.15 9.28
N LEU A 95 25.11 -19.52 9.10
CA LEU A 95 24.71 -20.93 9.08
C LEU A 95 25.26 -21.67 7.86
N PHE A 96 25.37 -21.01 6.72
CA PHE A 96 25.92 -21.62 5.50
C PHE A 96 27.45 -21.66 5.45
N HIS A 97 28.13 -20.87 6.28
CA HIS A 97 29.61 -20.80 6.29
C HIS A 97 30.24 -21.56 7.45
N ASN A 98 29.50 -21.78 8.54
CA ASN A 98 29.94 -22.67 9.61
C ASN A 98 29.45 -24.07 9.28
N ASP A 99 30.19 -24.78 8.42
CA ASP A 99 30.08 -26.24 8.26
C ASP A 99 30.27 -26.90 9.64
N ASN A 100 29.17 -27.08 10.38
CA ASN A 100 29.11 -28.08 11.43
C ASN A 100 28.54 -29.35 10.77
N PRO A 101 29.37 -30.36 10.50
CA PRO A 101 28.86 -31.64 10.06
C PRO A 101 28.03 -32.23 11.21
N VAL A 102 26.84 -32.72 10.89
CA VAL A 102 25.94 -33.47 11.78
C VAL A 102 25.07 -32.62 12.73
N SER A 103 24.13 -31.88 12.15
CA SER A 103 22.76 -31.99 12.66
C SER A 103 21.86 -32.34 11.50
N GLU A 104 21.17 -33.48 11.56
CA GLU A 104 20.18 -33.96 10.59
C GLU A 104 18.95 -33.04 10.45
N ASP A 105 19.00 -31.85 11.05
CA ASP A 105 17.95 -30.85 11.03
C ASP A 105 18.19 -29.89 9.85
N TYR A 106 17.90 -30.41 8.63
CA TYR A 106 17.90 -29.67 7.36
C TYR A 106 17.01 -28.40 7.40
N ASP A 107 16.22 -28.24 8.47
CA ASP A 107 15.32 -27.12 8.72
C ASP A 107 15.93 -25.97 9.53
N SER A 108 17.24 -25.95 9.80
CA SER A 108 17.84 -24.85 10.55
C SER A 108 17.86 -23.51 9.78
N VAL A 109 17.19 -22.49 10.34
CA VAL A 109 17.22 -21.09 9.88
C VAL A 109 17.81 -20.17 10.93
N GLY A 110 18.32 -19.01 10.51
CA GLY A 110 19.01 -18.09 11.41
C GLY A 110 18.10 -17.51 12.51
N HIS A 111 16.88 -17.09 12.16
CA HIS A 111 15.93 -16.54 13.14
C HIS A 111 14.66 -17.37 13.20
N ARG A 112 14.30 -17.81 14.41
CA ARG A 112 13.03 -18.47 14.73
C ARG A 112 12.07 -17.44 15.35
N ASN A 113 10.78 -17.74 15.36
CA ASN A 113 9.73 -16.86 15.89
C ASN A 113 9.69 -15.50 15.16
N VAL A 114 9.50 -15.56 13.85
CA VAL A 114 9.36 -14.37 12.99
C VAL A 114 7.92 -14.30 12.50
N CYS A 115 7.31 -13.12 12.56
CA CYS A 115 6.00 -12.93 11.95
C CYS A 115 6.12 -13.09 10.43
N ILE A 116 5.44 -14.08 9.85
CA ILE A 116 5.51 -14.38 8.42
C ILE A 116 5.15 -13.16 7.54
N LYS A 117 4.16 -12.36 7.98
CA LYS A 117 3.74 -11.16 7.26
C LYS A 117 4.73 -10.00 7.35
N CYS A 118 5.16 -9.59 8.54
CA CYS A 118 5.93 -8.34 8.69
C CYS A 118 7.43 -8.55 8.95
N GLY A 119 7.87 -9.78 9.14
CA GLY A 119 9.28 -10.09 9.38
C GLY A 119 9.82 -9.60 10.73
N TYR A 120 8.97 -9.09 11.64
CA TYR A 120 9.42 -8.77 12.99
C TYR A 120 9.52 -10.02 13.85
N SER A 121 10.52 -10.06 14.72
CA SER A 121 10.59 -11.10 15.74
C SER A 121 9.37 -11.01 16.67
N VAL A 122 8.79 -12.15 16.99
CA VAL A 122 7.69 -12.30 17.95
C VAL A 122 8.14 -13.00 19.23
N ARG A 123 9.44 -13.20 19.42
CA ARG A 123 10.01 -13.81 20.63
C ARG A 123 9.61 -12.98 21.85
N GLY A 124 8.97 -13.61 22.83
CA GLY A 124 8.51 -12.95 24.07
C GLY A 124 7.35 -11.97 23.86
N LEU A 125 6.77 -11.89 22.66
CA LEU A 125 5.63 -11.04 22.35
C LEU A 125 4.38 -11.90 22.14
N ARG A 126 3.21 -11.30 22.36
CA ARG A 126 1.93 -11.94 22.00
C ARG A 126 1.86 -12.18 20.48
N HIS A 127 1.65 -13.42 20.10
CA HIS A 127 1.57 -13.86 18.71
C HIS A 127 0.56 -14.99 18.57
N TYR A 128 0.22 -15.31 17.32
CA TYR A 128 -0.84 -16.25 16.97
C TYR A 128 -0.31 -17.19 15.91
N LYS A 129 -0.54 -18.49 16.09
CA LYS A 129 -0.34 -19.48 15.02
C LYS A 129 -1.31 -19.19 13.88
N VAL A 130 -0.83 -19.26 12.64
CA VAL A 130 -1.67 -19.03 11.46
C VAL A 130 -2.58 -20.22 11.23
N LEU A 131 -2.03 -21.45 11.30
CA LEU A 131 -2.83 -22.68 11.32
C LEU A 131 -3.34 -22.91 12.73
N ASN A 132 -4.56 -22.43 12.99
CA ASN A 132 -5.28 -22.60 14.24
C ASN A 132 -6.77 -22.74 13.96
N GLU A 133 -7.37 -23.83 14.41
CA GLU A 133 -8.79 -24.16 14.22
C GLU A 133 -9.72 -23.04 14.72
N ASN A 134 -9.33 -22.35 15.80
CA ASN A 134 -10.14 -21.27 16.36
C ASN A 134 -10.16 -20.00 15.50
N HIS A 135 -9.22 -19.85 14.57
CA HIS A 135 -9.06 -18.64 13.73
C HIS A 135 -8.90 -19.00 12.24
N GLU A 136 -9.66 -19.97 11.75
CA GLU A 136 -9.59 -20.44 10.36
C GLU A 136 -9.79 -19.30 9.34
N HIS A 137 -10.65 -18.32 9.63
CA HIS A 137 -10.88 -17.16 8.77
C HIS A 137 -9.62 -16.33 8.53
N ILE A 138 -8.70 -16.29 9.50
CA ILE A 138 -7.43 -15.57 9.41
C ILE A 138 -6.47 -16.25 8.44
N LEU A 139 -6.55 -17.58 8.28
CA LEU A 139 -5.71 -18.32 7.34
C LEU A 139 -5.86 -17.77 5.92
N SER A 140 -7.10 -17.60 5.45
CA SER A 140 -7.40 -17.10 4.10
C SER A 140 -6.78 -15.71 3.85
N VAL A 141 -6.87 -14.81 4.83
CA VAL A 141 -6.32 -13.46 4.75
C VAL A 141 -4.79 -13.48 4.74
N VAL A 142 -4.18 -14.32 5.57
CA VAL A 142 -2.72 -14.43 5.65
C VAL A 142 -2.14 -15.06 4.39
N GLN A 143 -2.76 -16.12 3.85
CA GLN A 143 -2.35 -16.75 2.58
C GLN A 143 -2.30 -15.71 1.45
N ASN A 144 -3.34 -14.88 1.33
CA ASN A 144 -3.38 -13.80 0.34
C ASN A 144 -2.26 -12.75 0.55
N TRP A 145 -1.87 -12.48 1.80
CA TRP A 145 -0.81 -11.51 2.08
C TRP A 145 0.60 -12.00 1.78
N ILE A 146 0.83 -13.32 1.80
CA ILE A 146 2.17 -13.91 1.67
C ILE A 146 2.40 -14.59 0.32
N TYR A 147 1.36 -14.70 -0.52
CA TYR A 147 1.46 -15.26 -1.87
C TYR A 147 2.68 -14.70 -2.63
N PRO A 148 3.50 -15.54 -3.27
CA PRO A 148 3.28 -16.97 -3.58
C PRO A 148 3.70 -17.96 -2.48
N GLN A 149 4.14 -17.50 -1.30
CA GLN A 149 4.58 -18.40 -0.23
C GLN A 149 3.41 -19.18 0.40
N GLU A 150 3.61 -20.46 0.71
CA GLU A 150 2.63 -21.28 1.44
C GLU A 150 2.79 -21.16 2.96
N VAL A 151 1.67 -21.26 3.69
CA VAL A 151 1.65 -21.26 5.16
C VAL A 151 2.05 -22.64 5.68
N GLN A 152 3.02 -22.69 6.57
CA GLN A 152 3.51 -23.87 7.27
C GLN A 152 2.97 -23.96 8.71
N SER A 153 3.00 -25.16 9.31
CA SER A 153 2.49 -25.44 10.66
C SER A 153 3.17 -24.62 11.77
N ALA A 154 4.42 -24.25 11.57
CA ALA A 154 5.20 -23.42 12.50
C ALA A 154 4.95 -21.91 12.34
N ASP A 155 4.18 -21.49 11.33
CA ASP A 155 4.04 -20.07 11.01
C ASP A 155 3.17 -19.31 12.01
N VAL A 156 3.65 -18.12 12.33
CA VAL A 156 3.03 -17.22 13.30
C VAL A 156 2.90 -15.81 12.74
N ILE A 157 1.91 -15.09 13.23
CA ILE A 157 1.77 -13.65 13.03
C ILE A 157 1.81 -12.90 14.36
N CYS A 158 2.40 -11.71 14.35
CA CYS A 158 2.38 -10.84 15.53
C CYS A 158 0.97 -10.33 15.82
N HIS A 159 0.70 -9.93 17.06
CA HIS A 159 -0.62 -9.41 17.44
C HIS A 159 -1.13 -8.27 16.56
N ARG A 160 -0.26 -7.36 16.11
CA ARG A 160 -0.66 -6.27 15.18
C ARG A 160 -1.11 -6.80 13.81
N CYS A 161 -0.41 -7.81 13.29
CA CYS A 161 -0.81 -8.43 12.01
C CYS A 161 -2.10 -9.24 12.17
N PHE A 162 -2.30 -9.88 13.33
CA PHE A 162 -3.55 -10.56 13.65
C PHE A 162 -4.74 -9.59 13.69
N GLN A 163 -4.63 -8.48 14.42
CA GLN A 163 -5.68 -7.45 14.45
C GLN A 163 -5.98 -6.87 13.07
N LYS A 164 -4.96 -6.70 12.23
CA LYS A 164 -5.16 -6.29 10.84
C LYS A 164 -5.87 -7.37 10.02
N ALA A 165 -5.58 -8.65 10.26
CA ALA A 165 -6.22 -9.74 9.55
C ALA A 165 -7.70 -9.85 9.93
N GLU A 166 -8.02 -9.65 11.21
CA GLU A 166 -9.39 -9.53 11.71
C GLU A 166 -10.14 -8.34 11.10
N ALA A 167 -9.46 -7.22 10.89
CA ALA A 167 -10.07 -6.07 10.22
C ALA A 167 -10.32 -6.37 8.73
N ASP A 168 -9.30 -6.84 8.01
CA ASP A 168 -9.40 -7.17 6.59
C ASP A 168 -10.45 -8.28 6.35
N PHE A 169 -10.50 -9.31 7.20
CA PHE A 169 -11.53 -10.35 7.14
C PHE A 169 -12.92 -9.76 7.34
N ARG A 170 -13.14 -8.94 8.37
CA ARG A 170 -14.46 -8.30 8.58
C ARG A 170 -14.86 -7.40 7.44
N THR A 171 -13.92 -6.62 6.90
CA THR A 171 -14.19 -5.81 5.71
C THR A 171 -14.58 -6.68 4.53
N ASN A 172 -13.87 -7.79 4.28
CA ASN A 172 -14.15 -8.69 3.16
C ASN A 172 -15.41 -9.57 3.38
N ALA A 173 -15.72 -9.95 4.61
CA ALA A 173 -16.87 -10.77 4.98
C ALA A 173 -18.18 -9.96 5.02
N LEU A 174 -18.09 -8.64 5.24
CA LEU A 174 -19.22 -7.71 5.16
C LEU A 174 -19.43 -7.17 3.73
N LEU A 175 -18.60 -7.57 2.76
CA LEU A 175 -18.90 -7.34 1.35
C LEU A 175 -19.87 -8.43 0.88
N PRO A 176 -21.11 -8.09 0.46
CA PRO A 176 -21.85 -9.01 -0.39
C PRO A 176 -20.99 -9.31 -1.62
N TYR A 177 -20.81 -10.59 -1.90
CA TYR A 177 -20.16 -11.17 -3.08
C TYR A 177 -19.94 -10.15 -4.22
N ASN A 178 -18.69 -9.72 -4.40
CA ASN A 178 -18.20 -9.25 -5.69
C ASN A 178 -16.67 -9.35 -5.73
N THR A 179 -16.19 -10.59 -5.83
CA THR A 179 -14.80 -10.90 -6.16
C THR A 179 -14.58 -10.71 -7.66
N SER A 180 -14.26 -9.47 -8.08
CA SER A 180 -13.54 -9.12 -9.33
C SER A 180 -13.62 -7.63 -9.67
N ALA A 181 -13.65 -6.72 -8.69
CA ALA A 181 -13.35 -5.32 -8.98
C ALA A 181 -11.82 -5.11 -9.10
N GLN A 182 -11.23 -5.62 -10.20
CA GLN A 182 -10.38 -4.70 -10.95
C GLN A 182 -11.28 -3.49 -11.18
N SER A 183 -10.91 -2.34 -10.64
CA SER A 183 -11.63 -1.11 -10.90
C SER A 183 -11.46 -0.85 -12.39
N GLU A 184 -12.36 -1.39 -13.22
CA GLU A 184 -12.46 -1.03 -14.62
C GLU A 184 -12.68 0.47 -14.64
N ILE A 185 -11.64 1.16 -15.05
CA ILE A 185 -11.67 2.61 -15.19
C ILE A 185 -12.43 2.87 -16.48
N ILE A 186 -13.66 3.33 -16.35
CA ILE A 186 -14.52 3.74 -17.45
C ILE A 186 -14.22 5.20 -17.76
N ILE A 187 -13.79 5.49 -18.98
CA ILE A 187 -13.55 6.88 -19.42
C ILE A 187 -14.83 7.42 -20.06
N LEU A 188 -15.37 8.51 -19.52
CA LEU A 188 -16.53 9.22 -20.07
C LEU A 188 -16.09 10.61 -20.54
N PRO A 189 -15.75 10.81 -21.84
CA PRO A 189 -15.14 12.05 -22.32
C PRO A 189 -16.02 13.29 -22.11
N ASN A 190 -17.34 13.12 -22.16
CA ASN A 190 -18.33 14.19 -22.04
C ASN A 190 -18.78 14.45 -20.61
N TYR A 191 -18.30 13.66 -19.65
CA TYR A 191 -18.66 13.77 -18.23
C TYR A 191 -17.40 14.03 -17.42
N ARG A 192 -17.54 14.82 -16.36
CA ARG A 192 -16.44 15.18 -15.48
C ARG A 192 -16.82 14.78 -14.07
N ARG A 193 -15.83 14.46 -13.25
CA ARG A 193 -16.02 14.28 -11.81
C ARG A 193 -15.08 15.13 -10.99
N ALA A 194 -15.56 15.45 -9.80
CA ALA A 194 -14.75 15.99 -8.73
C ALA A 194 -13.69 14.99 -8.26
N PRO A 195 -12.51 15.46 -7.84
CA PRO A 195 -11.53 14.61 -7.18
C PRO A 195 -12.07 14.15 -5.82
N HIS A 196 -11.66 12.96 -5.38
CA HIS A 196 -12.04 12.46 -4.06
C HIS A 196 -11.45 13.33 -2.95
N THR A 197 -12.34 14.03 -2.23
CA THR A 197 -11.99 14.97 -1.17
C THR A 197 -12.63 14.55 0.16
N HIS A 198 -12.20 13.41 0.70
CA HIS A 198 -12.78 12.85 1.94
C HIS A 198 -12.62 13.75 3.18
N ALA A 199 -11.66 14.68 3.19
CA ALA A 199 -11.31 15.52 4.34
C ALA A 199 -11.04 16.99 4.01
N ARG A 200 -11.31 17.43 2.78
CA ARG A 200 -11.10 18.80 2.33
C ARG A 200 -12.31 19.30 1.56
N CYS A 201 -12.48 20.61 1.49
CA CYS A 201 -13.49 21.19 0.62
C CYS A 201 -13.21 20.81 -0.84
N ILE A 202 -14.27 20.60 -1.61
CA ILE A 202 -14.25 20.26 -3.03
C ILE A 202 -13.60 21.35 -3.90
N PHE A 203 -13.60 22.59 -3.43
CA PHE A 203 -12.92 23.71 -4.07
C PHE A 203 -11.40 23.58 -3.86
N PRO A 204 -10.61 23.62 -4.95
CA PRO A 204 -9.15 23.58 -4.88
C PRO A 204 -8.60 24.65 -3.93
N SER A 205 -7.50 24.33 -3.23
CA SER A 205 -6.79 25.25 -2.33
C SER A 205 -7.59 25.84 -1.16
N CYS A 206 -8.81 25.37 -0.92
CA CYS A 206 -9.61 25.77 0.24
C CYS A 206 -9.08 25.12 1.53
N ASN A 207 -8.78 25.94 2.54
CA ASN A 207 -8.24 25.50 3.84
C ASN A 207 -9.26 25.61 5.00
N SER A 208 -10.56 25.76 4.69
CA SER A 208 -11.59 25.84 5.73
C SER A 208 -11.63 24.55 6.56
N LYS A 209 -11.71 24.68 7.89
CA LYS A 209 -11.85 23.55 8.82
C LYS A 209 -13.31 23.15 9.08
N SER A 210 -14.26 24.02 8.76
CA SER A 210 -15.69 23.71 8.83
C SER A 210 -16.17 23.24 7.46
N GLN A 211 -16.48 21.95 7.35
CA GLN A 211 -16.88 21.29 6.12
C GLN A 211 -18.00 20.27 6.40
N GLN A 212 -19.00 20.24 5.54
CA GLN A 212 -20.09 19.27 5.54
C GLN A 212 -20.07 18.46 4.23
N LEU A 213 -20.86 17.39 4.15
CA LEU A 213 -21.04 16.68 2.88
C LEU A 213 -21.71 17.61 1.85
N VAL A 214 -21.38 17.44 0.57
CA VAL A 214 -22.08 18.18 -0.50
C VAL A 214 -23.53 17.70 -0.52
N PRO A 215 -24.53 18.58 -0.35
CA PRO A 215 -25.94 18.18 -0.36
C PRO A 215 -26.35 17.54 -1.68
N ASP A 216 -27.24 16.55 -1.63
CA ASP A 216 -27.68 15.80 -2.83
C ASP A 216 -28.33 16.70 -3.88
N VAL A 217 -29.12 17.70 -3.46
CA VAL A 217 -29.68 18.71 -4.36
C VAL A 217 -28.61 19.41 -5.19
N ILE A 218 -27.45 19.71 -4.59
CA ILE A 218 -26.32 20.31 -5.31
C ILE A 218 -25.66 19.28 -6.22
N ARG A 219 -25.48 18.03 -5.76
CA ARG A 219 -24.91 16.94 -6.58
C ARG A 219 -25.75 16.70 -7.84
N VAL A 220 -27.08 16.63 -7.69
CA VAL A 220 -28.04 16.49 -8.78
C VAL A 220 -27.95 17.69 -9.72
N ARG A 221 -28.05 18.91 -9.19
CA ARG A 221 -28.00 20.14 -9.99
C ARG A 221 -26.74 20.23 -10.85
N LEU A 222 -25.56 20.05 -10.25
CA LEU A 222 -24.30 20.15 -11.00
C LEU A 222 -24.13 18.99 -12.00
N PHE A 223 -24.69 17.82 -11.71
CA PHE A 223 -24.69 16.74 -12.68
C PHE A 223 -25.61 17.06 -13.88
N SER A 224 -26.85 17.43 -13.61
CA SER A 224 -27.87 17.70 -14.64
C SER A 224 -27.50 18.90 -15.52
N ASP A 225 -27.06 20.00 -14.91
CA ASP A 225 -26.79 21.26 -15.62
C ASP A 225 -25.41 21.28 -16.28
N HIS A 226 -24.43 20.57 -15.70
CA HIS A 226 -23.02 20.71 -16.08
C HIS A 226 -22.29 19.39 -16.36
N LYS A 227 -22.97 18.24 -16.34
CA LYS A 227 -22.37 16.90 -16.50
C LYS A 227 -21.22 16.65 -15.52
N TYR A 228 -21.31 17.26 -14.33
CA TYR A 228 -20.28 17.26 -13.32
C TYR A 228 -20.71 16.44 -12.11
N TYR A 229 -20.12 15.25 -12.00
CA TYR A 229 -20.40 14.30 -10.93
C TYR A 229 -19.60 14.63 -9.65
N ILE A 230 -20.30 14.60 -8.51
CA ILE A 230 -19.72 14.72 -7.19
C ILE A 230 -20.02 13.45 -6.41
N SER A 231 -18.97 12.74 -5.99
CA SER A 231 -19.10 11.55 -5.15
C SER A 231 -19.69 11.88 -3.78
N PRO A 232 -20.45 10.95 -3.17
CA PRO A 232 -21.18 11.20 -1.91
C PRO A 232 -20.27 11.57 -0.74
N GLY A 233 -18.99 11.16 -0.78
CA GLY A 233 -18.00 11.48 0.24
C GLY A 233 -17.33 12.86 0.10
N CYS A 234 -17.64 13.64 -0.94
CA CYS A 234 -17.04 14.96 -1.13
C CYS A 234 -17.59 15.95 -0.09
N ARG A 235 -16.72 16.85 0.37
CA ARG A 235 -17.09 17.85 1.38
C ARG A 235 -17.06 19.26 0.81
N ILE A 236 -17.85 20.16 1.38
CA ILE A 236 -17.88 21.58 1.05
C ILE A 236 -17.93 22.42 2.33
N CYS A 237 -17.21 23.54 2.36
CA CYS A 237 -17.30 24.48 3.46
C CYS A 237 -18.52 25.39 3.32
N ARG A 238 -18.98 25.95 4.44
CA ARG A 238 -20.14 26.86 4.47
C ARG A 238 -20.00 28.04 3.50
N PHE A 239 -18.82 28.67 3.47
CA PHE A 239 -18.53 29.79 2.58
C PHE A 239 -18.77 29.44 1.09
N HIS A 240 -18.21 28.32 0.63
CA HIS A 240 -18.36 27.94 -0.78
C HIS A 240 -19.78 27.49 -1.11
N LEU A 241 -20.47 26.86 -0.15
CA LEU A 241 -21.88 26.49 -0.32
C LEU A 241 -22.77 27.72 -0.48
N GLU A 242 -22.52 28.78 0.29
CA GLU A 242 -23.27 30.04 0.22
C GLU A 242 -22.88 30.88 -1.00
N SER A 243 -21.60 30.90 -1.39
CA SER A 243 -21.10 31.69 -2.53
C SER A 243 -21.62 31.22 -3.89
N GLN A 244 -22.07 29.96 -3.99
CA GLN A 244 -22.54 29.30 -5.22
C GLN A 244 -21.66 29.52 -6.47
N SER A 245 -20.36 29.73 -6.30
CA SER A 245 -19.41 30.01 -7.38
C SER A 245 -18.95 28.72 -8.07
N TRP A 246 -19.90 27.93 -8.57
CA TRP A 246 -19.67 26.57 -9.09
C TRP A 246 -18.82 26.52 -10.35
N SER A 247 -18.78 27.60 -11.14
CA SER A 247 -17.92 27.70 -12.34
C SER A 247 -16.45 27.39 -12.05
N LEU A 248 -15.97 27.78 -10.87
CA LEU A 248 -14.60 27.54 -10.41
C LEU A 248 -14.26 26.05 -10.19
N LEU A 249 -15.26 25.16 -10.10
CA LEU A 249 -15.05 23.71 -10.07
C LEU A 249 -14.78 23.13 -11.47
N PHE A 250 -15.23 23.82 -12.52
CA PHE A 250 -15.14 23.37 -13.90
C PHE A 250 -13.91 23.96 -14.62
N GLU A 251 -13.43 25.10 -14.11
CA GLU A 251 -12.27 25.83 -14.62
C GLU A 251 -10.96 25.31 -13.97
N ALA A 252 -10.16 24.60 -14.77
CA ALA A 252 -8.78 24.13 -14.54
C ALA A 252 -8.54 22.77 -13.84
N ASP A 253 -7.73 21.94 -14.51
CA ASP A 253 -6.80 20.85 -14.12
C ASP A 253 -7.16 19.79 -13.06
N ASN A 254 -8.22 19.98 -12.27
CA ASN A 254 -8.62 19.11 -11.18
C ASN A 254 -9.85 18.25 -11.51
N THR A 255 -10.42 18.41 -12.70
CA THR A 255 -11.54 17.59 -13.17
C THR A 255 -11.03 16.31 -13.80
N GLN A 256 -11.66 15.19 -13.46
CA GLN A 256 -11.24 13.88 -13.96
C GLN A 256 -12.33 13.26 -14.84
N HIS A 257 -11.96 12.52 -15.88
CA HIS A 257 -12.88 11.86 -16.84
C HIS A 257 -13.01 10.35 -16.64
N SER A 258 -12.25 9.79 -15.71
CA SER A 258 -12.34 8.38 -15.31
C SER A 258 -13.51 8.11 -14.35
N PHE A 259 -14.04 6.90 -14.32
CA PHE A 259 -15.11 6.54 -13.41
C PHE A 259 -14.96 5.06 -13.05
N SER A 260 -15.36 4.68 -11.85
CA SER A 260 -15.66 3.26 -11.56
C SER A 260 -17.12 2.97 -11.89
N ALA A 261 -17.45 1.69 -12.11
CA ALA A 261 -18.84 1.25 -12.25
C ALA A 261 -19.71 1.74 -11.07
N THR A 262 -19.20 1.66 -9.84
CA THR A 262 -19.89 2.14 -8.64
C THR A 262 -20.21 3.63 -8.65
N GLN A 263 -19.38 4.47 -9.29
CA GLN A 263 -19.67 5.90 -9.42
C GLN A 263 -20.75 6.17 -10.47
N ILE A 264 -20.82 5.34 -11.51
CA ILE A 264 -21.88 5.40 -12.53
C ILE A 264 -23.20 4.91 -11.95
N GLU A 265 -23.17 3.87 -11.12
CA GLU A 265 -24.33 3.34 -10.40
C GLU A 265 -24.87 4.37 -9.40
N ASP A 266 -24.01 4.97 -8.56
CA ASP A 266 -24.39 6.05 -7.63
C ASP A 266 -25.03 7.23 -8.37
N PHE A 267 -24.47 7.60 -9.53
CA PHE A 267 -25.08 8.58 -10.41
C PHE A 267 -26.51 8.18 -10.85
N CYS A 268 -26.69 6.94 -11.33
CA CYS A 268 -27.99 6.45 -11.79
C CYS A 268 -29.03 6.42 -10.66
N GLU A 269 -28.63 6.05 -9.45
CA GLU A 269 -29.51 6.02 -8.28
C GLU A 269 -29.89 7.42 -7.82
N LEU A 270 -28.93 8.33 -7.77
CA LEU A 270 -29.14 9.73 -7.39
C LEU A 270 -30.19 10.42 -8.28
N LEU A 271 -30.12 10.19 -9.61
CA LEU A 271 -31.14 10.72 -10.53
C LEU A 271 -32.53 10.08 -10.36
N LYS A 272 -32.60 8.79 -10.00
CA LYS A 272 -33.88 8.11 -9.79
C LYS A 272 -34.59 8.65 -8.56
N GLN A 273 -33.86 8.88 -7.47
CA GLN A 273 -34.40 9.42 -6.23
C GLN A 273 -34.97 10.82 -6.44
N ASN A 274 -34.23 11.69 -7.14
CA ASN A 274 -34.68 13.07 -7.37
C ASN A 274 -35.90 13.17 -8.29
N LYS A 275 -36.05 12.30 -9.30
CA LYS A 275 -37.26 12.26 -10.14
C LYS A 275 -38.54 11.88 -9.38
N ASN A 276 -38.42 11.16 -8.26
CA ASN A 276 -39.57 10.79 -7.44
C ASN A 276 -40.00 11.93 -6.50
N GLU A 277 -39.14 12.92 -6.25
CA GLU A 277 -39.45 14.07 -5.39
C GLU A 277 -40.24 15.18 -6.13
N ASP A 278 -40.27 15.17 -7.46
CA ASP A 278 -40.99 16.16 -8.28
C ASP A 278 -42.51 15.90 -8.42
N PHE A 279 -43.04 14.79 -7.88
CA PHE A 279 -44.47 14.44 -7.99
C PHE A 279 -45.32 14.79 -6.75
N GLU A 280 -44.75 15.38 -5.70
CA GLU A 280 -45.51 15.78 -4.49
C GLU A 280 -45.78 17.29 -4.37
N ASN A 281 -45.57 18.09 -5.42
CA ASN A 281 -46.02 19.49 -5.48
C ASN A 281 -46.88 19.78 -6.72
N ILE A 282 -47.99 19.05 -6.85
CA ILE A 282 -49.17 19.49 -7.61
C ILE A 282 -50.38 19.42 -6.68
#